data_AF-A0A1J4QDQ2-F1
#
_entry.id   AF-A0A1J4QDQ2-F1
#
_cell.length_a   1.000
_cell.length_b   1.000
_cell.length_c   1.000
_cell.angle_alpha   90.00
_cell.angle_beta   90.00
_cell.angle_gamma   90.00
#
_symmetry.space_group_name_H-M   'P 1'
#
loop_
_entity.id
_entity.type
_entity.pdbx_description
1 polymer ?
#
loop_
_entity_poly.entity_id
_entity_poly.type
_entity_poly.pdbx_seq_one_letter_code
_entity_poly.pdbx_strand_id
1 'polypeptide(L)'
;MEPVIELVSTGDEVLTGLITDTNAGWLSQRLLEQGWQVRRRFTVGDDKADLVELFVQRSHQADLVIVNGGLGPTSDDISAEAMAEAAGAPLELNQHWLEVMQQKYSSRNRPMPQSNSKQAMLPQGAELVDNPVGTACGFAIRLNRAIFYFTPGVPSELKKMMDDEILPRLRGQFGQNGHSQVRRFFLFGLSESGLSDRLDSLPWPAGITLGYRANLPTIELKLITETEDADAIAMAEAQLLAEVGTHLVCRDEMNFGTTLGPLLHHKDLIVFEDASGGRLTDTISTITPEFEGHYLAGLPDSAEDLALWLQRSARPIALAIGAEGPQGVPIALHTGQGCQAQTLKVHFRDPLNRRRLLAFAAFDMLRRHLVGETVMVDYDILPCNERFTLSA
;
A
#
# COMPACT_ATOMS: atom_id res chain seq x y z
N MET A 1 8.75 19.49 20.23
CA MET A 1 9.15 19.74 18.83
C MET A 1 9.13 18.38 18.17
N GLU A 2 8.43 18.25 17.04
CA GLU A 2 8.34 16.98 16.33
C GLU A 2 9.74 16.53 15.86
N PRO A 3 10.11 15.24 16.04
CA PRO A 3 11.43 14.76 15.67
C PRO A 3 11.64 14.84 14.16
N VAL A 4 12.83 15.24 13.73
CA VAL A 4 13.22 15.19 12.33
C VAL A 4 13.62 13.75 11.98
N ILE A 5 12.75 13.06 11.24
CA ILE A 5 12.93 11.67 10.81
C ILE A 5 13.37 11.62 9.35
N GLU A 6 14.44 10.89 9.07
CA GLU A 6 14.97 10.71 7.72
C GLU A 6 15.22 9.23 7.41
N LEU A 7 15.15 8.86 6.13
CA LEU A 7 15.47 7.51 5.66
C LEU A 7 16.67 7.55 4.72
N VAL A 8 17.50 6.52 4.78
CA VAL A 8 18.59 6.28 3.83
C VAL A 8 18.44 4.87 3.28
N SER A 9 18.29 4.74 1.97
CA SER A 9 18.34 3.46 1.28
C SER A 9 19.74 3.29 0.68
N THR A 10 20.39 2.16 0.94
CA THR A 10 21.70 1.83 0.36
C THR A 10 21.57 0.70 -0.64
N GLY A 11 22.43 0.69 -1.65
CA GLY A 11 22.47 -0.37 -2.67
C GLY A 11 22.54 0.22 -4.08
N ASP A 12 23.54 -0.21 -4.85
CA ASP A 12 23.71 0.20 -6.25
C ASP A 12 22.49 -0.15 -7.11
N GLU A 13 21.84 -1.29 -6.85
CA GLU A 13 20.63 -1.72 -7.56
C GLU A 13 19.43 -0.79 -7.32
N VAL A 14 19.37 -0.15 -6.14
CA VAL A 14 18.35 0.85 -5.81
C VAL A 14 18.69 2.18 -6.48
N LEU A 15 19.95 2.61 -6.38
CA LEU A 15 20.42 3.87 -6.97
C LEU A 15 20.28 3.87 -8.49
N THR A 16 20.64 2.76 -9.15
CA THR A 16 20.56 2.60 -10.61
C THR A 16 19.13 2.34 -11.11
N GLY A 17 18.18 2.08 -10.20
CA GLY A 17 16.79 1.77 -10.54
C GLY A 17 16.59 0.37 -11.10
N LEU A 18 17.55 -0.55 -10.94
CA LEU A 18 17.38 -1.96 -11.27
C LEU A 18 16.26 -2.58 -10.42
N ILE A 19 16.11 -2.13 -9.18
CA ILE A 19 14.95 -2.42 -8.34
C ILE A 19 14.30 -1.12 -7.87
N THR A 20 12.98 -1.16 -7.68
CA THR A 20 12.25 -0.06 -7.04
C THR A 20 12.42 -0.11 -5.53
N ASP A 21 12.75 1.03 -4.91
CA ASP A 21 12.81 1.18 -3.45
C ASP A 21 11.42 1.11 -2.80
N THR A 22 10.91 -0.12 -2.66
CA THR A 22 9.64 -0.38 -1.99
C THR A 22 9.73 -0.27 -0.47
N ASN A 23 10.93 -0.44 0.10
CA ASN A 23 11.17 -0.43 1.55
C ASN A 23 10.99 0.95 2.14
N ALA A 24 11.62 1.98 1.57
CA ALA A 24 11.47 3.32 2.13
C ALA A 24 10.08 3.93 1.85
N GLY A 25 9.38 3.48 0.80
CA GLY A 25 7.95 3.75 0.61
C GLY A 25 7.10 3.15 1.74
N TRP A 26 7.34 1.88 2.07
CA TRP A 26 6.66 1.19 3.17
C TRP A 26 6.98 1.82 4.54
N LEU A 27 8.25 2.13 4.82
CA LEU A 27 8.66 2.79 6.08
C LEU A 27 7.99 4.15 6.26
N SER A 28 7.93 4.96 5.19
CA SER A 28 7.28 6.27 5.24
C SER A 28 5.80 6.14 5.57
N GLN A 29 5.11 5.17 4.96
CA GLN A 29 3.70 4.89 5.28
C GLN A 29 3.55 4.39 6.72
N ARG A 30 4.40 3.45 7.14
CA ARG A 30 4.31 2.82 8.46
C ARG A 30 4.55 3.81 9.59
N LEU A 31 5.53 4.70 9.45
CA LEU A 31 5.79 5.77 10.41
C LEU A 31 4.63 6.77 10.45
N LEU A 32 4.07 7.14 9.29
CA LEU A 32 2.94 8.04 9.21
C LEU A 32 1.67 7.48 9.87
N GLU A 33 1.44 6.16 9.77
CA GLU A 33 0.38 5.45 10.50
C GLU A 33 0.55 5.52 12.02
N GLN A 34 1.77 5.74 12.50
CA GLN A 34 2.08 5.97 13.92
C GLN A 34 2.13 7.47 14.26
N GLY A 35 1.79 8.33 13.31
CA GLY A 35 1.76 9.78 13.42
C GLY A 35 3.09 10.49 13.24
N TRP A 36 4.13 9.77 12.80
CA TRP A 36 5.45 10.31 12.54
C TRP A 36 5.70 10.55 11.06
N GLN A 37 5.92 11.80 10.68
CA GLN A 37 6.17 12.15 9.30
C GLN A 37 7.66 12.11 8.94
N VAL A 38 8.01 11.30 7.93
CA VAL A 38 9.35 11.31 7.32
C VAL A 38 9.55 12.63 6.59
N ARG A 39 10.64 13.32 6.89
CA ARG A 39 10.93 14.64 6.33
C ARG A 39 11.73 14.58 5.05
N ARG A 40 12.70 13.68 4.99
CA ARG A 40 13.65 13.53 3.87
C ARG A 40 14.02 12.07 3.66
N ARG A 41 14.34 11.73 2.42
CA ARG A 41 14.84 10.41 2.02
C ARG A 41 16.08 10.59 1.15
N PHE A 42 17.04 9.68 1.30
CA PHE A 42 18.27 9.62 0.52
C PHE A 42 18.44 8.22 -0.05
N THR A 43 19.04 8.12 -1.23
CA THR A 43 19.48 6.86 -1.82
C THR A 43 20.95 7.01 -2.18
N VAL A 44 21.79 6.09 -1.71
CA VAL A 44 23.24 6.12 -1.90
C VAL A 44 23.68 4.73 -2.37
N GLY A 45 24.65 4.69 -3.28
CA GLY A 45 25.26 3.44 -3.74
C GLY A 45 26.17 2.83 -2.68
N ASP A 46 26.80 1.72 -3.02
CA ASP A 46 27.70 0.99 -2.10
C ASP A 46 29.12 1.60 -2.13
N ASP A 47 29.21 2.92 -1.95
CA ASP A 47 30.46 3.65 -1.74
C ASP A 47 30.60 4.10 -0.28
N LYS A 48 31.72 3.70 0.35
CA LYS A 48 31.93 3.95 1.78
C LYS A 48 32.09 5.43 2.10
N ALA A 49 32.78 6.20 1.24
CA ALA A 49 33.05 7.60 1.51
C ALA A 49 31.76 8.43 1.44
N ASP A 50 30.91 8.13 0.45
CA ASP A 50 29.59 8.76 0.31
C ASP A 50 28.68 8.47 1.50
N LEU A 51 28.66 7.21 1.98
CA LEU A 51 27.90 6.82 3.18
C LEU A 51 28.40 7.54 4.44
N VAL A 52 29.72 7.61 4.64
CA VAL A 52 30.33 8.32 5.78
C VAL A 52 29.96 9.81 5.75
N GLU A 53 30.11 10.47 4.59
CA GLU A 53 29.76 11.88 4.43
C GLU A 53 28.27 12.10 4.75
N LEU A 54 27.39 11.27 4.19
CA LEU A 54 25.97 11.37 4.44
C LEU A 54 25.65 11.16 5.92
N PHE A 55 26.15 10.10 6.57
CA PHE A 55 25.85 9.83 7.98
C PHE A 55 26.30 10.98 8.89
N VAL A 56 27.51 11.51 8.70
CA VAL A 56 27.98 12.68 9.44
C VAL A 56 27.07 13.87 9.20
N GLN A 57 26.74 14.20 7.94
CA GLN A 57 25.90 15.33 7.61
C GLN A 57 24.48 15.21 8.22
N ARG A 58 23.87 14.02 8.14
CA ARG A 58 22.54 13.72 8.66
C ARG A 58 22.50 13.76 10.17
N SER A 59 23.58 13.32 10.83
CA SER A 59 23.68 13.28 12.29
C SER A 59 23.52 14.64 12.98
N HIS A 60 23.76 15.73 12.26
CA HIS A 60 23.59 17.10 12.75
C HIS A 60 22.20 17.70 12.44
N GLN A 61 21.44 17.11 11.52
CA GLN A 61 20.19 17.67 11.00
C GLN A 61 18.94 16.87 11.36
N ALA A 62 19.08 15.58 11.61
CA ALA A 62 18.01 14.67 11.99
C ALA A 62 18.05 14.35 13.49
N ASP A 63 16.91 13.93 14.03
CA ASP A 63 16.81 13.30 15.36
C ASP A 63 16.83 11.77 15.24
N LEU A 64 16.34 11.25 14.11
CA LEU A 64 16.28 9.83 13.80
C LEU A 64 16.61 9.60 12.32
N VAL A 65 17.47 8.63 12.04
CA VAL A 65 17.77 8.16 10.69
C VAL A 65 17.59 6.64 10.64
N ILE A 66 16.79 6.14 9.71
CA ILE A 66 16.68 4.69 9.44
C ILE A 66 17.43 4.40 8.15
N VAL A 67 18.51 3.63 8.25
CA VAL A 67 19.32 3.14 7.13
C VAL A 67 18.85 1.73 6.78
N ASN A 68 18.50 1.52 5.52
CA ASN A 68 18.04 0.24 4.99
C ASN A 68 18.96 -0.26 3.88
N GLY A 69 19.58 -1.42 4.09
CA GLY A 69 20.53 -2.03 3.16
C GLY A 69 21.97 -2.12 3.72
N GLY A 70 22.80 -2.90 3.03
CA GLY A 70 24.24 -2.99 3.30
C GLY A 70 24.65 -3.71 4.59
N LEU A 71 23.84 -4.66 5.09
CA LEU A 71 24.11 -5.48 6.29
C LEU A 71 24.25 -6.99 6.00
N GLY A 72 24.25 -7.37 4.73
CA GLY A 72 24.48 -8.73 4.31
C GLY A 72 25.94 -9.19 4.50
N PRO A 73 26.27 -10.41 4.06
CA PRO A 73 27.60 -11.00 4.22
C PRO A 73 28.57 -10.66 3.06
N THR A 74 28.16 -9.91 2.03
CA THR A 74 28.98 -9.69 0.84
C THR A 74 29.89 -8.46 0.99
N SER A 75 30.79 -8.26 0.03
CA SER A 75 31.83 -7.22 0.10
C SER A 75 31.30 -5.80 -0.08
N ASP A 76 30.20 -5.67 -0.80
CA ASP A 76 29.40 -4.46 -1.02
C ASP A 76 28.52 -4.09 0.19
N ASP A 77 28.25 -5.01 1.12
CA ASP A 77 27.52 -4.71 2.36
C ASP A 77 28.36 -3.90 3.37
N ILE A 78 28.50 -2.59 3.18
CA ILE A 78 29.48 -1.76 3.91
C ILE A 78 28.87 -0.77 4.91
N SER A 79 27.57 -0.88 5.21
CA SER A 79 26.86 0.10 6.04
C SER A 79 27.36 0.12 7.49
N ALA A 80 27.73 -1.04 8.06
CA ALA A 80 28.29 -1.12 9.40
C ALA A 80 29.70 -0.50 9.47
N GLU A 81 30.55 -0.77 8.47
CA GLU A 81 31.87 -0.19 8.33
C GLU A 81 31.83 1.33 8.16
N ALA A 82 30.93 1.84 7.30
CA ALA A 82 30.75 3.27 7.08
C ALA A 82 30.30 3.97 8.36
N MET A 83 29.37 3.38 9.12
CA MET A 83 28.95 3.93 10.40
C MET A 83 30.06 3.90 11.46
N ALA A 84 30.83 2.82 11.52
CA ALA A 84 31.99 2.72 12.41
C ALA A 84 33.00 3.84 12.14
N GLU A 85 33.31 4.09 10.87
CA GLU A 85 34.19 5.19 10.45
C GLU A 85 33.62 6.56 10.78
N ALA A 86 32.33 6.80 10.48
CA ALA A 86 31.66 8.06 10.80
C ALA A 86 31.58 8.35 12.32
N ALA A 87 31.46 7.31 13.15
CA ALA A 87 31.48 7.44 14.61
C ALA A 87 32.89 7.50 15.21
N GLY A 88 33.94 7.22 14.43
CA GLY A 88 35.29 7.05 14.97
C GLY A 88 35.40 5.87 15.94
N ALA A 89 34.58 4.83 15.75
CA ALA A 89 34.48 3.66 16.61
C ALA A 89 34.95 2.40 15.86
N PRO A 90 35.69 1.48 16.49
CA PRO A 90 36.03 0.20 15.87
C PRO A 90 34.80 -0.70 15.73
N LEU A 91 34.85 -1.67 14.81
CA LEU A 91 33.88 -2.77 14.77
C LEU A 91 34.26 -3.85 15.80
N GLU A 92 33.29 -4.29 16.58
CA GLU A 92 33.41 -5.36 17.57
C GLU A 92 32.47 -6.52 17.25
N LEU A 93 32.94 -7.74 17.48
CA LEU A 93 32.14 -8.94 17.28
C LEU A 93 31.11 -9.08 18.40
N ASN A 94 29.83 -9.03 18.05
CA ASN A 94 28.75 -9.35 18.97
C ASN A 94 28.65 -10.87 19.13
N GLN A 95 29.25 -11.38 20.22
CA GLN A 95 29.30 -12.82 20.49
C GLN A 95 27.91 -13.46 20.63
N HIS A 96 26.96 -12.75 21.24
CA HIS A 96 25.59 -13.22 21.37
C HIS A 96 24.91 -13.42 20.00
N TRP A 97 25.05 -12.44 19.11
CA TRP A 97 24.47 -12.55 17.77
C TRP A 97 25.14 -13.64 16.94
N LEU A 98 26.46 -13.78 17.06
CA LEU A 98 27.19 -14.88 16.41
C LEU A 98 26.63 -16.25 16.81
N GLU A 99 26.33 -16.46 18.10
CA GLU A 99 25.72 -17.69 18.60
C GLU A 99 24.30 -17.89 18.05
N VAL A 100 23.48 -16.84 17.99
CA VAL A 100 22.15 -16.88 17.35
C VAL A 100 22.26 -17.29 15.88
N MET A 101 23.21 -16.70 15.15
CA MET A 101 23.46 -17.06 13.75
C MET A 101 23.88 -18.52 13.61
N GLN A 102 24.83 -18.99 14.42
CA GLN A 102 25.26 -20.39 14.42
C GLN A 102 24.08 -21.34 14.67
N GLN A 103 23.20 -21.04 15.64
CA GLN A 103 21.99 -21.81 15.90
C GLN A 103 21.01 -21.81 14.71
N LYS A 104 20.83 -20.67 14.04
CA LYS A 104 20.00 -20.56 12.81
C LYS A 104 20.56 -21.39 11.66
N TYR A 105 21.87 -21.55 11.55
CA TYR A 105 22.50 -22.41 10.54
C TYR A 105 22.41 -23.90 10.94
N SER A 106 22.72 -24.23 12.19
CA SER A 106 22.66 -25.60 12.71
C SER A 106 21.25 -26.19 12.69
N SER A 107 20.22 -25.41 13.02
CA SER A 107 18.81 -25.85 12.93
C SER A 107 18.36 -26.22 11.51
N ARG A 108 19.08 -25.72 10.49
CA ARG A 108 18.86 -26.06 9.07
C ARG A 108 19.84 -27.11 8.56
N ASN A 109 20.60 -27.76 9.46
CA ASN A 109 21.65 -28.73 9.14
C ASN A 109 22.71 -28.19 8.17
N ARG A 110 23.07 -26.90 8.30
CA ARG A 110 24.10 -26.26 7.46
C ARG A 110 25.20 -25.67 8.34
N PRO A 111 26.48 -25.76 7.94
CA PRO A 111 27.54 -24.98 8.58
C PRO A 111 27.40 -23.50 8.20
N MET A 112 27.71 -22.60 9.14
CA MET A 112 27.74 -21.16 8.88
C MET A 112 28.99 -20.81 8.06
N PRO A 113 28.86 -20.16 6.89
CA PRO A 113 30.01 -19.65 6.15
C PRO A 113 30.77 -18.59 6.95
N GLN A 114 32.09 -18.53 6.79
CA GLN A 114 32.93 -17.57 7.53
C GLN A 114 32.59 -16.11 7.19
N SER A 115 32.18 -15.82 5.95
CA SER A 115 31.76 -14.49 5.52
C SER A 115 30.56 -13.96 6.31
N ASN A 116 29.68 -14.84 6.79
CA ASN A 116 28.51 -14.45 7.58
C ASN A 116 28.88 -13.87 8.95
N SER A 117 30.06 -14.16 9.51
CA SER A 117 30.49 -13.56 10.78
C SER A 117 30.54 -12.03 10.72
N LYS A 118 30.73 -11.44 9.52
CA LYS A 118 30.64 -10.00 9.28
C LYS A 118 29.31 -9.40 9.76
N GLN A 119 28.22 -10.14 9.63
CA GLN A 119 26.87 -9.69 10.02
C GLN A 119 26.65 -9.61 11.54
N ALA A 120 27.65 -10.02 12.34
CA ALA A 120 27.69 -9.84 13.79
C ALA A 120 28.73 -8.79 14.22
N MET A 121 29.42 -8.13 13.29
CA MET A 121 30.37 -7.05 13.57
C MET A 121 29.61 -5.73 13.67
N LEU A 122 29.59 -5.13 14.86
CA LEU A 122 28.84 -3.91 15.14
C LEU A 122 29.80 -2.78 15.55
N PRO A 123 29.52 -1.51 15.21
CA PRO A 123 30.30 -0.39 15.75
C PRO A 123 30.28 -0.42 17.28
N GLN A 124 31.43 -0.18 17.91
CA GLN A 124 31.53 -0.12 19.37
C GLN A 124 30.54 0.91 19.93
N GLY A 125 29.78 0.50 20.94
CA GLY A 125 28.72 1.33 21.54
C GLY A 125 27.37 1.28 20.80
N ALA A 126 27.25 0.51 19.73
CA ALA A 126 25.97 0.22 19.10
C ALA A 126 25.14 -0.75 19.95
N GLU A 127 23.83 -0.51 19.99
CA GLU A 127 22.85 -1.41 20.57
C GLU A 127 22.35 -2.38 19.51
N LEU A 128 22.31 -3.68 19.84
CA LEU A 128 21.74 -4.70 18.96
C LEU A 128 20.24 -4.43 18.71
N VAL A 129 19.81 -4.63 17.47
CA VAL A 129 18.39 -4.68 17.07
C VAL A 129 18.13 -6.07 16.50
N ASP A 130 17.30 -6.85 17.19
CA ASP A 130 17.05 -8.26 16.85
C ASP A 130 16.41 -8.37 15.46
N ASN A 131 16.78 -9.42 14.74
CA ASN A 131 16.18 -9.83 13.48
C ASN A 131 15.75 -11.30 13.57
N PRO A 132 14.48 -11.58 13.92
CA PRO A 132 14.01 -12.95 14.03
C PRO A 132 13.92 -13.67 12.67
N VAL A 133 13.82 -12.93 11.57
CA VAL A 133 13.57 -13.49 10.22
C VAL A 133 14.88 -13.90 9.53
N GLY A 134 15.85 -13.00 9.45
CA GLY A 134 17.11 -13.17 8.70
C GLY A 134 18.31 -13.57 9.55
N THR A 135 19.51 -13.44 8.97
CA THR A 135 20.79 -13.66 9.66
C THR A 135 21.52 -12.38 10.03
N ALA A 136 21.29 -11.28 9.31
CA ALA A 136 21.85 -9.97 9.63
C ALA A 136 21.13 -9.37 10.84
N CYS A 137 21.85 -9.05 11.92
CA CYS A 137 21.24 -8.19 12.94
C CYS A 137 21.11 -6.77 12.39
N GLY A 138 20.14 -6.03 12.93
CA GLY A 138 20.23 -4.59 12.91
C GLY A 138 21.04 -4.07 14.09
N PHE A 139 21.28 -2.78 14.08
CA PHE A 139 21.84 -2.10 15.24
C PHE A 139 21.38 -0.65 15.29
N ALA A 140 21.45 -0.06 16.48
CA ALA A 140 21.19 1.35 16.71
C ALA A 140 22.42 2.03 17.31
N ILE A 141 22.75 3.23 16.84
CA ILE A 141 23.88 4.00 17.39
C ILE A 141 23.56 5.49 17.38
N ARG A 142 23.95 6.19 18.46
CA ARG A 142 23.86 7.65 18.53
C ARG A 142 25.11 8.24 17.88
N LEU A 143 24.92 9.06 16.85
CA LEU A 143 25.96 9.93 16.30
C LEU A 143 25.50 11.37 16.45
N ASN A 144 26.28 12.19 17.16
CA ASN A 144 25.91 13.57 17.49
C ASN A 144 24.51 13.64 18.13
N ARG A 145 23.54 14.31 17.50
CA ARG A 145 22.15 14.38 18.00
C ARG A 145 21.25 13.27 17.47
N ALA A 146 21.60 12.60 16.38
CA ALA A 146 20.72 11.64 15.72
C ALA A 146 20.95 10.20 16.20
N ILE A 147 19.87 9.44 16.36
CA ILE A 147 19.95 7.97 16.46
C ILE A 147 19.85 7.41 15.05
N PHE A 148 20.80 6.56 14.69
CA PHE A 148 20.74 5.77 13.47
C PHE A 148 20.25 4.37 13.82
N TYR A 149 19.28 3.86 13.08
CA TYR A 149 18.89 2.45 13.05
C TYR A 149 19.31 1.86 11.72
N PHE A 150 20.06 0.77 11.74
CA PHE A 150 20.48 0.03 10.57
C PHE A 150 19.66 -1.25 10.45
N THR A 151 19.14 -1.49 9.25
CA THR A 151 18.25 -2.62 8.95
C THR A 151 18.67 -3.33 7.66
N PRO A 152 18.47 -4.65 7.53
CA PRO A 152 18.73 -5.38 6.30
C PRO A 152 17.83 -4.92 5.15
N GLY A 153 18.32 -5.01 3.91
CA GLY A 153 17.55 -4.63 2.71
C GLY A 153 16.39 -5.57 2.35
N VAL A 154 16.32 -6.75 2.97
CA VAL A 154 15.25 -7.73 2.71
C VAL A 154 13.92 -7.23 3.29
N PRO A 155 12.85 -7.06 2.47
CA PRO A 155 11.61 -6.42 2.93
C PRO A 155 10.93 -7.14 4.11
N SER A 156 10.96 -8.47 4.16
CA SER A 156 10.33 -9.23 5.24
C SER A 156 11.06 -9.08 6.58
N GLU A 157 12.38 -8.93 6.55
CA GLU A 157 13.23 -8.71 7.73
C GLU A 157 12.99 -7.30 8.28
N LEU A 158 13.10 -6.28 7.41
CA LEU A 158 12.85 -4.88 7.74
C LEU A 158 11.49 -4.70 8.43
N LYS A 159 10.42 -5.24 7.84
CA LYS A 159 9.06 -5.06 8.37
C LYS A 159 8.93 -5.60 9.78
N LYS A 160 9.47 -6.80 10.03
CA LYS A 160 9.41 -7.43 11.35
C LYS A 160 10.22 -6.66 12.39
N MET A 161 11.44 -6.24 12.03
CA MET A 161 12.29 -5.43 12.91
C MET A 161 11.66 -4.07 13.21
N MET A 162 11.03 -3.44 12.21
CA MET A 162 10.35 -2.17 12.39
C MET A 162 9.24 -2.30 13.43
N ASP A 163 8.37 -3.30 13.28
CA ASP A 163 7.21 -3.48 14.17
C ASP A 163 7.59 -3.97 15.58
N ASP A 164 8.55 -4.89 15.70
CA ASP A 164 8.89 -5.54 16.97
C ASP A 164 9.90 -4.75 17.80
N GLU A 165 10.88 -4.10 17.15
CA GLU A 165 12.04 -3.53 17.83
C GLU A 165 12.10 -2.01 17.70
N ILE A 166 11.98 -1.48 16.48
CA ILE A 166 12.21 -0.06 16.22
C ILE A 166 11.03 0.78 16.72
N LEU A 167 9.80 0.47 16.30
CA LEU A 167 8.60 1.23 16.70
C LEU A 167 8.46 1.32 18.24
N PRO A 168 8.58 0.24 19.03
CA PRO A 168 8.51 0.35 20.49
C PRO A 168 9.58 1.27 21.09
N ARG A 169 10.82 1.23 20.57
CA ARG A 169 11.90 2.12 21.01
C ARG A 169 11.61 3.58 20.65
N LEU A 170 11.08 3.84 19.44
CA LEU A 170 10.66 5.18 19.04
C LEU A 170 9.56 5.73 19.94
N ARG A 171 8.57 4.89 20.30
CA ARG A 171 7.49 5.29 21.23
C ARG A 171 8.04 5.70 22.60
N GLY A 172 9.01 4.94 23.11
CA GLY A 172 9.69 5.25 24.37
C GLY A 172 10.49 6.56 24.34
N GLN A 173 11.01 6.96 23.17
CA GLN A 173 11.88 8.14 23.03
C GLN A 173 11.12 9.41 22.64
N PHE A 174 10.14 9.30 21.74
CA PHE A 174 9.47 10.43 21.10
C PHE A 174 7.99 10.58 21.49
N GLY A 175 7.46 9.68 22.33
CA GLY A 175 6.05 9.65 22.74
C GLY A 175 5.26 8.54 22.05
N GLN A 176 4.12 8.17 22.63
CA GLN A 176 3.37 6.96 22.22
C GLN A 176 2.91 6.98 20.76
N ASN A 177 2.57 8.16 20.24
CA ASN A 177 2.26 8.43 18.85
C ASN A 177 2.95 9.74 18.46
N GLY A 178 3.21 9.92 17.16
CA GLY A 178 3.52 11.24 16.64
C GLY A 178 2.29 12.16 16.60
N HIS A 179 2.46 13.37 16.09
CA HIS A 179 1.42 14.40 16.11
C HIS A 179 0.47 14.34 14.92
N SER A 180 0.85 13.65 13.85
CA SER A 180 0.02 13.51 12.67
C SER A 180 -1.02 12.40 12.84
N GLN A 181 -2.24 12.60 12.34
CA GLN A 181 -3.16 11.51 12.06
C GLN A 181 -3.53 11.53 10.58
N VAL A 182 -3.76 10.35 10.00
CA VAL A 182 -4.11 10.24 8.58
C VAL A 182 -5.41 9.49 8.43
N ARG A 183 -6.44 10.18 7.92
CA ARG A 183 -7.69 9.56 7.49
C ARG A 183 -7.64 9.34 5.99
N ARG A 184 -7.98 8.14 5.53
CA ARG A 184 -7.84 7.73 4.12
C ARG A 184 -9.21 7.49 3.52
N PHE A 185 -9.40 7.96 2.29
CA PHE A 185 -10.65 7.80 1.55
C PHE A 185 -10.34 7.26 0.16
N PHE A 186 -10.86 6.08 -0.16
CA PHE A 186 -10.63 5.43 -1.44
C PHE A 186 -11.84 5.65 -2.34
N LEU A 187 -11.61 6.23 -3.50
CA LEU A 187 -12.64 6.64 -4.44
C LEU A 187 -12.53 5.88 -5.75
N PHE A 188 -13.66 5.66 -6.42
CA PHE A 188 -13.70 5.09 -7.76
C PHE A 188 -14.60 5.89 -8.69
N GLY A 189 -14.18 5.99 -9.96
CA GLY A 189 -14.98 6.60 -11.01
C GLY A 189 -14.77 8.10 -11.22
N LEU A 190 -13.94 8.76 -10.40
CA LEU A 190 -13.59 10.17 -10.57
C LEU A 190 -12.23 10.34 -11.26
N SER A 191 -12.05 11.46 -11.96
CA SER A 191 -10.74 11.87 -12.47
C SER A 191 -9.96 12.67 -11.42
N GLU A 192 -8.63 12.51 -11.36
CA GLU A 192 -7.79 13.24 -10.40
C GLU A 192 -7.88 14.75 -10.60
N SER A 193 -7.79 15.22 -11.85
CA SER A 193 -7.89 16.65 -12.18
C SER A 193 -9.27 17.24 -11.84
N GLY A 194 -10.36 16.52 -12.15
CA GLY A 194 -11.70 16.99 -11.81
C GLY A 194 -11.92 17.04 -10.29
N LEU A 195 -11.27 16.14 -9.56
CA LEU A 195 -11.33 16.11 -8.10
C LEU A 195 -10.49 17.22 -7.46
N SER A 196 -9.28 17.48 -7.96
CA SER A 196 -8.42 18.56 -7.47
C SER A 196 -9.05 19.94 -7.70
N ASP A 197 -9.65 20.18 -8.87
CA ASP A 197 -10.32 21.46 -9.18
C ASP A 197 -11.41 21.80 -8.15
N ARG A 198 -12.10 20.77 -7.64
CA ARG A 198 -13.18 20.90 -6.66
C ARG A 198 -12.65 21.05 -5.24
N LEU A 199 -11.66 20.24 -4.85
CA LEU A 199 -11.20 20.15 -3.47
C LEU A 199 -10.11 21.16 -3.11
N ASP A 200 -9.22 21.54 -4.03
CA ASP A 200 -8.10 22.45 -3.74
C ASP A 200 -8.58 23.89 -3.52
N SER A 201 -9.75 24.24 -4.05
CA SER A 201 -10.36 25.56 -3.86
C SER A 201 -11.08 25.72 -2.52
N LEU A 202 -11.24 24.64 -1.75
CA LEU A 202 -12.00 24.66 -0.52
C LEU A 202 -11.18 25.19 0.67
N PRO A 203 -11.82 25.87 1.64
CA PRO A 203 -11.15 26.41 2.82
C PRO A 203 -10.87 25.29 3.83
N TRP A 204 -9.77 24.56 3.65
CA TRP A 204 -9.35 23.53 4.61
C TRP A 204 -9.01 24.14 5.98
N PRO A 205 -9.40 23.50 7.09
CA PRO A 205 -9.09 24.00 8.43
C PRO A 205 -7.59 24.05 8.71
N ALA A 206 -7.17 24.95 9.60
CA ALA A 206 -5.77 25.05 10.00
C ALA A 206 -5.28 23.73 10.62
N GLY A 207 -4.07 23.31 10.23
CA GLY A 207 -3.49 22.03 10.67
C GLY A 207 -4.08 20.81 9.98
N ILE A 208 -4.82 20.97 8.88
CA ILE A 208 -5.30 19.87 8.04
C ILE A 208 -4.79 20.07 6.61
N THR A 209 -4.09 19.06 6.10
CA THR A 209 -3.58 19.02 4.73
C THR A 209 -4.27 17.92 3.96
N LEU A 210 -4.79 18.26 2.78
CA LEU A 210 -5.31 17.28 1.83
C LEU A 210 -4.16 16.73 0.96
N GLY A 211 -4.06 15.41 0.89
CA GLY A 211 -3.14 14.71 0.00
C GLY A 211 -3.88 13.84 -1.01
N TYR A 212 -3.32 13.73 -2.21
CA TYR A 212 -3.85 12.92 -3.31
C TYR A 212 -2.87 11.81 -3.68
N ARG A 213 -3.41 10.66 -4.07
CA ARG A 213 -2.65 9.60 -4.72
C ARG A 213 -3.53 8.85 -5.70
N ALA A 214 -3.29 9.02 -6.98
CA ALA A 214 -3.86 8.15 -7.99
C ALA A 214 -3.22 6.75 -7.92
N ASN A 215 -4.05 5.72 -7.81
CA ASN A 215 -3.63 4.33 -7.88
C ASN A 215 -4.74 3.48 -8.52
N LEU A 216 -4.68 3.37 -9.85
CA LEU A 216 -5.70 2.71 -10.65
C LEU A 216 -6.07 1.33 -10.09
N PRO A 217 -7.36 1.00 -9.91
CA PRO A 217 -8.56 1.72 -10.39
C PRO A 217 -9.03 2.88 -9.51
N THR A 218 -8.45 3.08 -8.33
CA THR A 218 -8.94 4.04 -7.34
C THR A 218 -8.11 5.33 -7.26
N ILE A 219 -8.69 6.35 -6.64
CA ILE A 219 -7.95 7.51 -6.13
C ILE A 219 -7.99 7.46 -4.61
N GLU A 220 -6.86 7.61 -3.96
CA GLU A 220 -6.75 7.73 -2.52
C GLU A 220 -6.61 9.20 -2.14
N LEU A 221 -7.55 9.71 -1.34
CA LEU A 221 -7.45 10.98 -0.65
C LEU A 221 -7.00 10.76 0.80
N LYS A 222 -6.22 11.71 1.32
CA LYS A 222 -5.73 11.70 2.70
C LYS A 222 -6.01 13.03 3.36
N LEU A 223 -6.65 13.02 4.52
CA LEU A 223 -6.63 14.15 5.44
C LEU A 223 -5.53 13.90 6.46
N ILE A 224 -4.43 14.64 6.33
CA ILE A 224 -3.31 14.64 7.26
C ILE A 224 -3.57 15.74 8.28
N THR A 225 -3.80 15.36 9.53
CA THR A 225 -4.22 16.27 10.61
C THR A 225 -3.09 16.40 11.63
N GLU A 226 -2.62 17.62 11.83
CA GLU A 226 -1.61 18.02 12.83
C GLU A 226 -2.26 18.81 13.99
N THR A 227 -3.59 18.92 13.99
CA THR A 227 -4.39 19.58 15.03
C THR A 227 -5.15 18.55 15.86
N GLU A 228 -5.39 18.88 17.14
CA GLU A 228 -6.25 18.10 18.05
C GLU A 228 -7.71 18.63 18.06
N ASP A 229 -8.01 19.67 17.29
CA ASP A 229 -9.36 20.26 17.19
C ASP A 229 -10.31 19.29 16.47
N ALA A 230 -11.15 18.61 17.26
CA ALA A 230 -12.11 17.63 16.78
C ALA A 230 -13.17 18.24 15.83
N ASP A 231 -13.56 19.50 16.04
CA ASP A 231 -14.55 20.16 15.20
C ASP A 231 -13.95 20.52 13.84
N ALA A 232 -12.70 20.98 13.81
CA ALA A 232 -11.95 21.19 12.57
C ALA A 232 -11.82 19.89 11.76
N ILE A 233 -11.47 18.78 12.42
CA ILE A 233 -11.34 17.47 11.77
C ILE A 233 -12.68 16.99 11.20
N ALA A 234 -13.75 17.09 11.99
CA ALA A 234 -15.09 16.71 11.55
C ALA A 234 -15.57 17.56 10.38
N MET A 235 -15.29 18.87 10.40
CA MET A 235 -15.61 19.79 9.30
C MET A 235 -14.86 19.44 8.01
N ALA A 236 -13.55 19.17 8.09
CA ALA A 236 -12.76 18.75 6.93
C ALA A 236 -13.29 17.45 6.33
N GLU A 237 -13.62 16.47 7.17
CA GLU A 237 -14.17 15.21 6.70
C GLU A 237 -15.54 15.40 6.03
N ALA A 238 -16.45 16.17 6.65
CA ALA A 238 -17.75 16.45 6.07
C ALA A 238 -17.64 17.17 4.71
N GLN A 239 -16.71 18.13 4.60
CA GLN A 239 -16.42 18.85 3.36
C GLN A 239 -15.91 17.89 2.26
N LEU A 240 -14.96 17.00 2.59
CA LEU A 240 -14.46 16.00 1.65
C LEU A 240 -15.59 15.06 1.19
N LEU A 241 -16.38 14.54 2.13
CA LEU A 241 -17.47 13.61 1.85
C LEU A 241 -18.56 14.22 0.97
N ALA A 242 -18.87 15.50 1.16
CA ALA A 242 -19.82 16.23 0.32
C ALA A 242 -19.37 16.30 -1.15
N GLU A 243 -18.07 16.48 -1.40
CA GLU A 243 -17.54 16.51 -2.77
C GLU A 243 -17.43 15.11 -3.40
N VAL A 244 -16.95 14.11 -2.66
CA VAL A 244 -16.75 12.78 -3.26
C VAL A 244 -18.05 12.00 -3.42
N GLY A 245 -19.06 12.28 -2.58
CA GLY A 245 -20.40 11.70 -2.65
C GLY A 245 -20.39 10.18 -2.77
N THR A 246 -21.15 9.65 -3.74
CA THR A 246 -21.33 8.21 -3.97
C THR A 246 -20.11 7.50 -4.55
N HIS A 247 -19.00 8.22 -4.82
CA HIS A 247 -17.77 7.63 -5.34
C HIS A 247 -16.86 7.08 -4.25
N LEU A 248 -17.19 7.31 -2.98
CA LEU A 248 -16.49 6.70 -1.86
C LEU A 248 -16.71 5.19 -1.86
N VAL A 249 -15.62 4.44 -1.91
CA VAL A 249 -15.63 2.97 -1.90
C VAL A 249 -15.30 2.44 -0.52
N CYS A 250 -14.29 3.01 0.13
CA CYS A 250 -13.83 2.56 1.44
C CYS A 250 -13.11 3.68 2.20
N ARG A 251 -13.02 3.51 3.52
CA ARG A 251 -12.30 4.40 4.43
C ARG A 251 -11.18 3.64 5.13
N ASP A 252 -10.10 4.35 5.42
CA ASP A 252 -8.93 3.92 6.20
C ASP A 252 -8.12 2.77 5.58
N GLU A 253 -8.73 1.63 5.26
CA GLU A 253 -8.07 0.48 4.65
C GLU A 253 -8.92 -0.13 3.52
N MET A 254 -8.32 -0.30 2.33
CA MET A 254 -8.97 -0.98 1.21
C MET A 254 -8.95 -2.50 1.40
N ASN A 255 -9.77 -3.01 2.32
CA ASN A 255 -9.84 -4.44 2.66
C ASN A 255 -11.26 -4.98 2.47
N PHE A 256 -11.56 -5.43 1.25
CA PHE A 256 -12.87 -5.99 0.92
C PHE A 256 -13.14 -7.36 1.52
N GLY A 257 -12.10 -8.15 1.82
CA GLY A 257 -12.27 -9.44 2.49
C GLY A 257 -12.94 -9.31 3.85
N THR A 258 -12.55 -8.30 4.64
CA THR A 258 -13.16 -8.05 5.95
C THR A 258 -14.49 -7.30 5.87
N THR A 259 -14.64 -6.36 4.93
CA THR A 259 -15.82 -5.49 4.85
C THR A 259 -16.97 -6.07 4.03
N LEU A 260 -16.68 -6.81 2.95
CA LEU A 260 -17.68 -7.39 2.05
C LEU A 260 -17.74 -8.92 2.09
N GLY A 261 -16.65 -9.60 2.46
CA GLY A 261 -16.62 -11.05 2.62
C GLY A 261 -17.81 -11.59 3.44
N PRO A 262 -18.08 -11.05 4.65
CA PRO A 262 -19.23 -11.44 5.45
C PRO A 262 -20.59 -11.23 4.77
N LEU A 263 -20.72 -10.24 3.87
CA LEU A 263 -21.95 -9.96 3.14
C LEU A 263 -22.18 -10.93 1.96
N LEU A 264 -21.14 -11.63 1.54
CA LEU A 264 -21.15 -12.62 0.46
C LEU A 264 -21.27 -14.06 0.98
N HIS A 265 -21.06 -14.31 2.27
CA HIS A 265 -21.24 -15.65 2.85
C HIS A 265 -22.64 -16.19 2.55
N HIS A 266 -22.70 -17.41 2.03
CA HIS A 266 -23.93 -18.11 1.68
C HIS A 266 -24.83 -17.40 0.65
N LYS A 267 -24.31 -16.45 -0.14
CA LYS A 267 -25.10 -15.69 -1.13
C LYS A 267 -25.15 -16.30 -2.53
N ASP A 268 -24.62 -17.51 -2.74
CA ASP A 268 -24.65 -18.24 -4.03
C ASP A 268 -24.33 -17.32 -5.23
N LEU A 269 -23.14 -16.71 -5.19
CA LEU A 269 -22.67 -15.79 -6.22
C LEU A 269 -22.12 -16.55 -7.44
N ILE A 270 -22.56 -16.17 -8.64
CA ILE A 270 -21.93 -16.57 -9.90
C ILE A 270 -21.41 -15.35 -10.67
N VAL A 271 -20.23 -15.51 -11.26
CA VAL A 271 -19.53 -14.48 -12.02
C VAL A 271 -19.24 -14.99 -13.43
N PHE A 272 -19.57 -14.20 -14.43
CA PHE A 272 -19.22 -14.43 -15.83
C PHE A 272 -18.35 -13.30 -16.34
N GLU A 273 -17.28 -13.60 -17.07
CA GLU A 273 -16.45 -12.55 -17.64
C GLU A 273 -15.88 -12.88 -19.02
N ASP A 274 -15.78 -11.83 -19.84
CA ASP A 274 -15.09 -11.82 -21.13
C ASP A 274 -14.02 -10.70 -21.14
N ALA A 275 -14.42 -9.43 -21.31
CA ALA A 275 -13.50 -8.33 -21.60
C ALA A 275 -12.48 -8.01 -20.47
N SER A 276 -12.74 -8.42 -19.22
CA SER A 276 -11.80 -8.28 -18.10
C SER A 276 -10.69 -9.33 -18.07
N GLY A 277 -10.77 -10.40 -18.86
CA GLY A 277 -9.67 -11.35 -19.05
C GLY A 277 -9.26 -12.14 -17.79
N GLY A 278 -10.21 -12.51 -16.94
CA GLY A 278 -10.00 -13.22 -15.68
C GLY A 278 -9.86 -12.30 -14.46
N ARG A 279 -9.79 -10.98 -14.66
CA ARG A 279 -9.50 -10.02 -13.57
C ARG A 279 -10.65 -9.89 -12.57
N LEU A 280 -11.91 -10.08 -12.99
CA LEU A 280 -13.03 -10.01 -12.08
C LEU A 280 -13.04 -11.23 -11.15
N THR A 281 -12.89 -12.44 -11.69
CA THR A 281 -12.77 -13.69 -10.92
C THR A 281 -11.59 -13.62 -9.96
N ASP A 282 -10.43 -13.17 -10.41
CA ASP A 282 -9.24 -12.93 -9.56
C ASP A 282 -9.59 -11.99 -8.39
N THR A 283 -10.26 -10.87 -8.67
CA THR A 283 -10.67 -9.90 -7.63
C THR A 283 -11.62 -10.54 -6.60
N ILE A 284 -12.67 -11.22 -7.04
CA ILE A 284 -13.64 -11.86 -6.13
C ILE A 284 -12.98 -12.96 -5.28
N SER A 285 -12.02 -13.71 -5.84
CA SER A 285 -11.32 -14.77 -5.11
C SER A 285 -10.48 -14.27 -3.93
N THR A 286 -10.06 -13.01 -3.95
CA THR A 286 -9.38 -12.37 -2.80
C THR A 286 -10.33 -11.96 -1.67
N ILE A 287 -11.65 -11.96 -1.94
CA ILE A 287 -12.69 -11.51 -1.01
C ILE A 287 -13.40 -12.70 -0.38
N THR A 288 -13.77 -13.69 -1.20
CA THR A 288 -14.45 -14.89 -0.75
C THR A 288 -14.08 -16.10 -1.62
N PRO A 289 -13.92 -17.30 -1.04
CA PRO A 289 -13.83 -18.54 -1.80
C PRO A 289 -15.21 -19.09 -2.23
N GLU A 290 -16.32 -18.55 -1.70
CA GLU A 290 -17.68 -19.05 -1.91
C GLU A 290 -18.35 -18.43 -3.15
N PHE A 291 -17.81 -18.69 -4.34
CA PHE A 291 -18.42 -18.26 -5.59
C PHE A 291 -18.08 -19.19 -6.76
N GLU A 292 -18.87 -19.09 -7.83
CA GLU A 292 -18.63 -19.80 -9.09
C GLU A 292 -18.18 -18.78 -10.16
N GLY A 293 -17.02 -18.96 -10.77
CA GLY A 293 -16.46 -18.03 -11.75
C GLY A 293 -16.25 -18.68 -13.13
N HIS A 294 -16.70 -18.00 -14.19
CA HIS A 294 -16.63 -18.49 -15.57
C HIS A 294 -16.01 -17.46 -16.50
N TYR A 295 -14.98 -17.86 -17.23
CA TYR A 295 -14.48 -17.11 -18.39
C TYR A 295 -15.17 -17.62 -19.65
N LEU A 296 -16.00 -16.78 -20.27
CA LEU A 296 -16.79 -17.13 -21.46
C LEU A 296 -16.52 -16.11 -22.57
N ALA A 297 -15.92 -16.58 -23.67
CA ALA A 297 -15.75 -15.75 -24.85
C ALA A 297 -17.07 -15.60 -25.62
N GLY A 298 -17.36 -14.39 -26.08
CA GLY A 298 -18.56 -14.09 -26.87
C GLY A 298 -19.80 -13.86 -26.01
N LEU A 299 -19.64 -13.33 -24.79
CA LEU A 299 -20.77 -12.78 -24.05
C LEU A 299 -21.39 -11.60 -24.81
N PRO A 300 -22.67 -11.27 -24.57
CA PRO A 300 -23.32 -10.13 -25.23
C PRO A 300 -22.55 -8.81 -25.05
N ASP A 301 -22.62 -7.93 -26.06
CA ASP A 301 -21.86 -6.68 -26.14
C ASP A 301 -22.73 -5.41 -25.99
N SER A 302 -24.03 -5.59 -25.67
CA SER A 302 -24.97 -4.52 -25.31
C SER A 302 -25.51 -4.71 -23.88
N ALA A 303 -25.94 -3.62 -23.23
CA ALA A 303 -26.48 -3.67 -21.87
C ALA A 303 -27.78 -4.51 -21.80
N GLU A 304 -28.67 -4.35 -22.77
CA GLU A 304 -29.95 -5.07 -22.83
C GLU A 304 -29.73 -6.58 -23.04
N ASP A 305 -28.93 -6.97 -24.03
CA ASP A 305 -28.70 -8.39 -24.33
C ASP A 305 -27.96 -9.09 -23.19
N LEU A 306 -27.00 -8.40 -22.54
CA LEU A 306 -26.29 -8.96 -21.39
C LEU A 306 -27.25 -9.16 -20.21
N ALA A 307 -28.14 -8.20 -19.93
CA ALA A 307 -29.14 -8.33 -18.88
C ALA A 307 -30.12 -9.49 -19.16
N LEU A 308 -30.62 -9.59 -20.41
CA LEU A 308 -31.54 -10.65 -20.84
C LEU A 308 -30.89 -12.04 -20.83
N TRP A 309 -29.58 -12.11 -21.06
CA TRP A 309 -28.79 -13.33 -20.94
C TRP A 309 -28.58 -13.70 -19.46
N LEU A 310 -28.17 -12.72 -18.63
CA LEU A 310 -27.80 -12.94 -17.23
C LEU A 310 -28.99 -13.30 -16.33
N GLN A 311 -30.19 -12.75 -16.60
CA GLN A 311 -31.42 -13.09 -15.85
C GLN A 311 -31.81 -14.57 -15.94
N ARG A 312 -31.24 -15.33 -16.88
CA ARG A 312 -31.49 -16.78 -17.02
C ARG A 312 -30.70 -17.59 -15.99
N SER A 313 -29.78 -16.95 -15.27
CA SER A 313 -29.07 -17.56 -14.16
C SER A 313 -30.06 -18.04 -13.10
N ALA A 314 -29.92 -19.28 -12.65
CA ALA A 314 -30.69 -19.81 -11.53
C ALA A 314 -30.17 -19.32 -10.16
N ARG A 315 -29.08 -18.56 -10.13
CA ARG A 315 -28.43 -18.09 -8.91
C ARG A 315 -29.05 -16.78 -8.42
N PRO A 316 -29.20 -16.58 -7.10
CA PRO A 316 -29.78 -15.35 -6.54
C PRO A 316 -29.00 -14.09 -6.89
N ILE A 317 -27.69 -14.20 -7.08
CA ILE A 317 -26.81 -13.10 -7.49
C ILE A 317 -25.94 -13.58 -8.64
N ALA A 318 -26.03 -12.89 -9.77
CA ALA A 318 -25.15 -13.12 -10.91
C ALA A 318 -24.55 -11.79 -11.38
N LEU A 319 -23.24 -11.78 -11.62
CA LEU A 319 -22.50 -10.62 -12.11
C LEU A 319 -21.84 -10.98 -13.44
N ALA A 320 -21.91 -10.09 -14.43
CA ALA A 320 -21.28 -10.33 -15.73
C ALA A 320 -20.53 -9.11 -16.28
N ILE A 321 -19.42 -9.38 -16.97
CA ILE A 321 -18.74 -8.46 -17.88
C ILE A 321 -18.81 -9.06 -19.28
N GLY A 322 -19.52 -8.39 -20.20
CA GLY A 322 -19.71 -8.85 -21.56
C GLY A 322 -18.51 -8.62 -22.48
N ALA A 323 -18.71 -8.90 -23.77
CA ALA A 323 -17.70 -8.66 -24.79
C ALA A 323 -17.59 -7.17 -25.13
N GLU A 324 -16.46 -6.78 -25.72
CA GLU A 324 -16.28 -5.43 -26.22
C GLU A 324 -17.00 -5.24 -27.56
N GLY A 325 -17.93 -4.29 -27.60
CA GLY A 325 -18.71 -3.92 -28.77
C GLY A 325 -18.49 -2.46 -29.18
N PRO A 326 -19.19 -1.98 -30.23
CA PRO A 326 -19.06 -0.63 -30.76
C PRO A 326 -19.40 0.47 -29.74
N GLN A 327 -20.27 0.17 -28.77
CA GLN A 327 -20.71 1.10 -27.72
C GLN A 327 -19.86 1.01 -26.44
N GLY A 328 -18.91 0.09 -26.36
CA GLY A 328 -18.11 -0.16 -25.17
C GLY A 328 -18.29 -1.58 -24.64
N VAL A 329 -18.15 -1.75 -23.33
CA VAL A 329 -18.24 -3.05 -22.65
C VAL A 329 -19.43 -3.02 -21.69
N PRO A 330 -20.43 -3.90 -21.84
CA PRO A 330 -21.54 -3.99 -20.91
C PRO A 330 -21.11 -4.72 -19.64
N ILE A 331 -21.60 -4.22 -18.51
CA ILE A 331 -21.54 -4.88 -17.21
C ILE A 331 -22.95 -5.00 -16.65
N ALA A 332 -23.28 -6.13 -16.03
CA ALA A 332 -24.63 -6.42 -15.56
C ALA A 332 -24.62 -7.13 -14.21
N LEU A 333 -25.57 -6.77 -13.35
CA LEU A 333 -25.83 -7.41 -12.07
C LEU A 333 -27.30 -7.87 -12.04
N HIS A 334 -27.50 -9.17 -11.90
CA HIS A 334 -28.81 -9.78 -11.63
C HIS A 334 -28.93 -10.13 -10.16
N THR A 335 -30.07 -9.75 -9.56
CA THR A 335 -30.42 -10.00 -8.16
C THR A 335 -31.91 -10.33 -8.04
N GLY A 336 -32.39 -10.62 -6.83
CA GLY A 336 -33.83 -10.76 -6.57
C GLY A 336 -34.67 -9.50 -6.85
N GLN A 337 -34.06 -8.34 -7.12
CA GLN A 337 -34.75 -7.11 -7.53
C GLN A 337 -34.84 -6.95 -9.06
N GLY A 338 -34.29 -7.89 -9.83
CA GLY A 338 -34.19 -7.82 -11.28
C GLY A 338 -32.74 -7.68 -11.75
N CYS A 339 -32.57 -7.29 -13.01
CA CYS A 339 -31.25 -7.12 -13.63
C CYS A 339 -30.97 -5.66 -13.99
N GLN A 340 -29.82 -5.13 -13.57
CA GLN A 340 -29.35 -3.79 -13.92
C GLN A 340 -28.08 -3.92 -14.75
N ALA A 341 -28.02 -3.24 -15.89
CA ALA A 341 -26.89 -3.30 -16.81
C ALA A 341 -26.55 -1.93 -17.39
N GLN A 342 -25.26 -1.70 -17.64
CA GLN A 342 -24.77 -0.50 -18.30
C GLN A 342 -23.58 -0.79 -19.20
N THR A 343 -23.49 -0.06 -20.32
CA THR A 343 -22.36 -0.16 -21.27
C THR A 343 -21.36 0.96 -21.02
N LEU A 344 -20.14 0.60 -20.63
CA LEU A 344 -19.08 1.53 -20.27
C LEU A 344 -18.06 1.72 -21.41
N LYS A 345 -17.71 2.97 -21.69
CA LYS A 345 -16.58 3.32 -22.57
C LYS A 345 -15.28 3.27 -21.80
N VAL A 346 -14.29 2.56 -22.35
CA VAL A 346 -12.95 2.47 -21.75
C VAL A 346 -11.92 3.10 -22.69
N HIS A 347 -11.46 4.31 -22.35
CA HIS A 347 -10.55 5.09 -23.19
C HIS A 347 -9.05 4.81 -22.94
N PHE A 348 -8.73 3.89 -22.03
CA PHE A 348 -7.35 3.57 -21.65
C PHE A 348 -6.69 2.68 -22.69
N ARG A 349 -5.50 3.09 -23.18
CA ARG A 349 -4.76 2.32 -24.20
C ARG A 349 -4.10 1.06 -23.65
N ASP A 350 -3.70 1.09 -22.38
CA ASP A 350 -3.06 -0.06 -21.75
C ASP A 350 -4.09 -1.17 -21.46
N PRO A 351 -3.93 -2.39 -22.01
CA PRO A 351 -4.90 -3.46 -21.83
C PRO A 351 -5.07 -3.91 -20.38
N LEU A 352 -4.01 -3.86 -19.56
CA LEU A 352 -4.09 -4.29 -18.16
C LEU A 352 -4.92 -3.31 -17.33
N ASN A 353 -4.70 -2.02 -17.53
CA ASN A 353 -5.48 -0.95 -16.92
C ASN A 353 -6.95 -0.99 -17.35
N ARG A 354 -7.24 -1.25 -18.63
CA ARG A 354 -8.64 -1.48 -19.09
C ARG A 354 -9.31 -2.60 -18.30
N ARG A 355 -8.65 -3.76 -18.21
CA ARG A 355 -9.18 -4.94 -17.51
C ARG A 355 -9.41 -4.67 -16.03
N ARG A 356 -8.48 -3.97 -15.37
CA ARG A 356 -8.60 -3.56 -13.96
C ARG A 356 -9.80 -2.65 -13.73
N LEU A 357 -10.00 -1.66 -14.60
CA LEU A 357 -11.12 -0.73 -14.51
C LEU A 357 -12.48 -1.42 -14.73
N LEU A 358 -12.58 -2.27 -15.75
CA LEU A 358 -13.81 -3.03 -16.02
C LEU A 358 -14.17 -3.98 -14.87
N ALA A 359 -13.18 -4.74 -14.38
CA ALA A 359 -13.37 -5.62 -13.23
C ALA A 359 -13.83 -4.83 -12.00
N PHE A 360 -13.20 -3.69 -11.73
CA PHE A 360 -13.58 -2.87 -10.58
C PHE A 360 -14.95 -2.21 -10.75
N ALA A 361 -15.34 -1.80 -11.95
CA ALA A 361 -16.67 -1.23 -12.19
C ALA A 361 -17.79 -2.25 -11.99
N ALA A 362 -17.60 -3.49 -12.47
CA ALA A 362 -18.53 -4.58 -12.23
C ALA A 362 -18.57 -4.96 -10.74
N PHE A 363 -17.41 -5.03 -10.10
CA PHE A 363 -17.31 -5.25 -8.66
C PHE A 363 -17.99 -4.14 -7.84
N ASP A 364 -17.87 -2.87 -8.26
CA ASP A 364 -18.52 -1.75 -7.57
C ASP A 364 -20.05 -1.85 -7.65
N MET A 365 -20.62 -2.34 -8.77
CA MET A 365 -22.06 -2.66 -8.84
C MET A 365 -22.48 -3.68 -7.79
N LEU A 366 -21.70 -4.77 -7.63
CA LEU A 366 -21.95 -5.78 -6.60
C LEU A 366 -21.79 -5.19 -5.20
N ARG A 367 -20.71 -4.45 -4.93
CA ARG A 367 -20.47 -3.78 -3.65
C ARG A 367 -21.66 -2.90 -3.28
N ARG A 368 -22.08 -2.01 -4.20
CA ARG A 368 -23.21 -1.08 -4.02
C ARG A 368 -24.47 -1.83 -3.64
N HIS A 369 -24.79 -2.92 -4.35
CA HIS A 369 -25.93 -3.77 -4.01
C HIS A 369 -25.83 -4.34 -2.59
N LEU A 370 -24.67 -4.89 -2.22
CA LEU A 370 -24.46 -5.51 -0.90
C LEU A 370 -24.60 -4.51 0.25
N VAL A 371 -24.22 -3.25 0.05
CA VAL A 371 -24.32 -2.18 1.06
C VAL A 371 -25.59 -1.32 0.94
N GLY A 372 -26.50 -1.66 0.02
CA GLY A 372 -27.78 -0.95 -0.15
C GLY A 372 -27.67 0.41 -0.84
N GLU A 373 -26.60 0.66 -1.60
CA GLU A 373 -26.42 1.84 -2.45
C GLU A 373 -27.06 1.64 -3.84
N THR A 374 -27.29 2.74 -4.55
CA THR A 374 -27.68 2.72 -5.97
C THR A 374 -26.63 1.97 -6.79
N VAL A 375 -27.03 0.91 -7.50
CA VAL A 375 -26.12 -0.02 -8.21
C VAL A 375 -25.40 0.63 -9.38
N MET A 376 -26.12 1.42 -10.20
CA MET A 376 -25.56 2.13 -11.35
C MET A 376 -25.35 3.60 -11.02
N VAL A 377 -24.13 4.09 -11.24
CA VAL A 377 -23.75 5.50 -11.10
C VAL A 377 -23.03 5.96 -12.36
N ASP A 378 -22.90 7.27 -12.53
CA ASP A 378 -22.07 7.84 -13.58
C ASP A 378 -20.61 7.87 -13.13
N TYR A 379 -19.70 7.45 -14.01
CA TYR A 379 -18.25 7.53 -13.78
C TYR A 379 -17.65 8.52 -14.77
N ASP A 380 -16.84 9.47 -14.30
CA ASP A 380 -16.08 10.41 -15.14
C ASP A 380 -15.10 9.66 -16.05
N ILE A 381 -14.42 8.65 -15.49
CA ILE A 381 -13.35 7.91 -16.16
C ILE A 381 -13.87 6.75 -17.02
N LEU A 382 -15.17 6.41 -16.90
CA LEU A 382 -15.83 5.33 -17.63
C LEU A 382 -17.24 5.80 -18.07
N PRO A 383 -17.34 6.68 -19.08
CA PRO A 383 -18.62 7.21 -19.50
C PRO A 383 -19.60 6.11 -19.90
N CYS A 384 -20.85 6.24 -19.45
CA CYS A 384 -21.92 5.30 -19.76
C CYS A 384 -22.57 5.65 -21.11
N ASN A 385 -22.69 4.66 -21.99
CA ASN A 385 -23.35 4.79 -23.29
C ASN A 385 -24.79 4.30 -23.29
N GLU A 386 -25.07 3.25 -22.53
CA GLU A 386 -26.38 2.58 -22.47
C GLU A 386 -26.68 2.18 -21.03
N ARG A 387 -27.94 2.26 -20.63
CA ARG A 387 -28.45 1.70 -19.38
C ARG A 387 -29.68 0.87 -19.66
N PHE A 388 -29.78 -0.26 -18.99
CA PHE A 388 -30.95 -1.13 -19.06
C PHE A 388 -31.30 -1.62 -17.66
N THR A 389 -32.58 -1.70 -17.37
CA THR A 389 -33.07 -2.27 -16.11
C THR A 389 -34.27 -3.14 -16.41
N LEU A 390 -34.17 -4.39 -15.99
CA LEU A 390 -35.23 -5.37 -16.03
C LEU A 390 -35.74 -5.57 -14.61
N SER A 391 -37.01 -5.30 -14.37
CA SER A 391 -37.64 -5.58 -13.07
C SER A 391 -37.90 -7.09 -12.92
N ALA A 392 -37.88 -7.57 -11.67
CA ALA A 392 -38.14 -8.98 -11.32
C ALA A 392 -39.54 -9.46 -11.71
#